data_AF-A0A2K5XR57-F1
#
_entry.id   AF-A0A2K5XR57-F1
#
_cell.length_a   1.000
_cell.length_b   1.000
_cell.length_c   1.000
_cell.angle_alpha   90.00
_cell.angle_beta   90.00
_cell.angle_gamma   90.00
#
_symmetry.space_group_name_H-M   'P 1'
#
loop_
_entity.id
_entity.type
_entity.pdbx_description
1 polymer ?
#
loop_
_entity_poly.entity_id
_entity_poly.type
_entity_poly.pdbx_seq_one_letter_code
_entity_poly.pdbx_strand_id
1 'polypeptide(L)'
;MKLTSCLERALGDVFLLIGKECPFLLRDLLASVELAQVFGQSVMNVLKVFVGSPCGLNLRNVLWHGFASPEEVPPKYCSMMMLLTAGLGQLLKSYLQKTKLTLAHRSFITPTNLEDLIVFPDVTYEVLSVLEEAMTKSAFILKIMLPYWEVALVKFKSHRFADCAILLLTQLETGLRNVFATLNRCPKRLLTAEILAKHLNDGKINQLPLFLGEPAMEFLWDFLNHQEGPRIRDHLSHGEINLHEFSKETTNQLLAFSVVLLLRFVDEGLLSVFKEKASVELLISLAEGYSSRCHPVFQLKKQ
;
A
#
# COMPACT_ATOMS: atom_id res chain seq x y z
N MET A 1 -8.83 1.83 -5.43
CA MET A 1 -8.15 1.84 -4.12
C MET A 1 -9.06 2.39 -3.03
N LYS A 2 -9.25 3.70 -2.87
CA LYS A 2 -10.07 4.25 -1.76
C LYS A 2 -11.49 3.67 -1.67
N LEU A 3 -12.21 3.60 -2.79
CA LEU A 3 -13.58 3.03 -2.81
C LEU A 3 -13.61 1.59 -2.29
N THR A 4 -12.65 0.74 -2.67
CA THR A 4 -12.62 -0.66 -2.23
C THR A 4 -12.31 -0.76 -0.74
N SER A 5 -11.43 0.10 -0.22
CA SER A 5 -11.07 0.14 1.20
C SER A 5 -12.20 0.69 2.08
N CYS A 6 -12.86 1.77 1.65
CA CYS A 6 -14.05 2.28 2.34
C CYS A 6 -15.19 1.25 2.35
N LEU A 7 -15.41 0.56 1.23
CA LEU A 7 -16.42 -0.49 1.14
C LEU A 7 -16.08 -1.66 2.07
N GLU A 8 -14.83 -2.13 2.06
CA GLU A 8 -14.37 -3.20 2.95
C GLU A 8 -14.57 -2.85 4.43
N ARG A 9 -14.19 -1.64 4.84
CA ARG A 9 -14.45 -1.13 6.21
C ARG A 9 -15.95 -1.15 6.54
N ALA A 10 -16.77 -0.57 5.66
CA ALA A 10 -18.21 -0.46 5.86
C ALA A 10 -18.90 -1.83 5.94
N LEU A 11 -18.48 -2.80 5.13
CA LEU A 11 -18.97 -4.17 5.19
C LEU A 11 -18.61 -4.83 6.53
N GLY A 12 -17.42 -4.57 7.08
CA GLY A 12 -17.05 -5.06 8.40
C GLY A 12 -17.90 -4.46 9.52
N ASP A 13 -18.26 -3.17 9.43
CA ASP A 13 -19.18 -2.55 10.40
C ASP A 13 -20.58 -3.21 10.33
N VAL A 14 -21.06 -3.51 9.12
CA VAL A 14 -22.34 -4.20 8.91
C VAL A 14 -22.30 -5.64 9.41
N PHE A 15 -21.19 -6.35 9.20
CA PHE A 15 -21.01 -7.71 9.69
C PHE A 15 -21.21 -7.80 11.21
N LEU A 16 -20.69 -6.82 11.95
CA LEU A 16 -20.79 -6.75 13.42
C LEU A 16 -22.20 -6.46 13.95
N LEU A 17 -23.19 -6.19 13.08
CA LEU A 17 -24.59 -6.19 13.50
C LEU A 17 -25.08 -7.58 13.93
N ILE A 18 -24.44 -8.64 13.43
CA ILE A 18 -24.87 -10.04 13.62
C ILE A 18 -23.71 -10.87 14.18
N GLY A 19 -22.53 -10.74 13.57
CA GLY A 19 -21.33 -11.48 13.96
C GLY A 19 -20.64 -10.90 15.18
N LYS A 20 -19.70 -11.67 15.76
CA LYS A 20 -18.94 -11.26 16.95
C LYS A 20 -17.57 -10.67 16.60
N GLU A 21 -16.88 -11.28 15.63
CA GLU A 21 -15.52 -10.90 15.26
C GLU A 21 -15.43 -10.82 13.73
N CYS A 22 -15.05 -9.65 13.21
CA CYS A 22 -15.01 -9.41 11.77
C CYS A 22 -13.86 -10.21 11.14
N PRO A 23 -14.12 -10.99 10.07
CA PRO A 23 -13.08 -11.67 9.33
C PRO A 23 -12.00 -10.69 8.85
N PHE A 24 -10.73 -11.08 8.96
CA PHE A 24 -9.60 -10.28 8.52
C PHE A 24 -9.50 -10.18 6.99
N LEU A 25 -9.82 -11.25 6.27
CA LEU A 25 -9.74 -11.28 4.81
C LEU A 25 -11.06 -10.86 4.17
N LEU A 26 -11.01 -9.89 3.24
CA LEU A 26 -12.18 -9.44 2.47
C LEU A 26 -12.95 -10.59 1.82
N ARG A 27 -12.24 -11.59 1.28
CA ARG A 27 -12.86 -12.76 0.66
C ARG A 27 -13.78 -13.50 1.63
N ASP A 28 -13.33 -13.66 2.87
CA ASP A 28 -14.05 -14.40 3.90
C ASP A 28 -15.20 -13.56 4.45
N LEU A 29 -14.99 -12.24 4.61
CA LEU A 29 -16.05 -11.28 4.90
C LEU A 29 -17.16 -11.33 3.84
N LEU A 30 -16.83 -11.31 2.55
CA LEU A 30 -17.82 -11.41 1.46
C LEU A 30 -18.51 -12.77 1.39
N ALA A 31 -17.87 -13.82 1.91
CA ALA A 31 -18.43 -15.16 1.98
C ALA A 31 -19.33 -15.41 3.20
N SER A 32 -19.36 -14.47 4.14
CA SER A 32 -20.12 -14.59 5.39
C SER A 32 -21.63 -14.70 5.18
N VAL A 33 -22.27 -15.49 6.03
CA VAL A 33 -23.73 -15.63 6.07
C VAL A 33 -24.39 -14.39 6.68
N GLU A 34 -23.67 -13.70 7.56
CA GLU A 34 -24.07 -12.47 8.22
C GLU A 34 -24.34 -11.36 7.20
N LEU A 35 -23.40 -11.12 6.27
CA LEU A 35 -23.64 -10.13 5.21
C LEU A 35 -24.70 -10.59 4.22
N ALA A 36 -24.78 -11.89 3.92
CA ALA A 36 -25.83 -12.42 3.06
C ALA A 36 -27.23 -12.27 3.69
N GLN A 37 -27.35 -12.31 5.02
CA GLN A 37 -28.60 -12.05 5.73
C GLN A 37 -29.04 -10.59 5.62
N VAL A 38 -28.11 -9.64 5.59
CA VAL A 38 -28.41 -8.20 5.46
C VAL A 38 -28.69 -7.81 4.02
N PHE A 39 -27.84 -8.23 3.08
CA PHE A 39 -27.84 -7.75 1.69
C PHE A 39 -28.45 -8.73 0.69
N GLY A 40 -28.63 -9.99 1.08
CA GLY A 40 -29.06 -11.07 0.20
C GLY A 40 -27.89 -11.73 -0.55
N GLN A 41 -28.00 -13.04 -0.77
CA GLN A 41 -26.94 -13.84 -1.38
C GLN A 41 -26.56 -13.38 -2.80
N SER A 42 -27.55 -12.98 -3.61
CA SER A 42 -27.32 -12.53 -4.99
C SER A 42 -26.44 -11.26 -5.04
N VAL A 43 -26.68 -10.31 -4.13
CA VAL A 43 -25.89 -9.08 -4.03
C VAL A 43 -24.45 -9.40 -3.61
N MET A 44 -24.29 -10.26 -2.59
CA MET A 44 -22.97 -10.70 -2.14
C MET A 44 -22.19 -11.43 -3.25
N ASN A 45 -22.87 -12.25 -4.07
CA ASN A 45 -22.25 -12.92 -5.21
C ASN A 45 -21.73 -11.92 -6.25
N VAL A 46 -22.50 -10.85 -6.54
CA VAL A 46 -22.02 -9.78 -7.43
C VAL A 46 -20.79 -9.08 -6.85
N LEU A 47 -20.79 -8.74 -5.56
CA LEU A 47 -19.61 -8.13 -4.91
C LEU A 47 -18.37 -9.02 -4.98
N LYS A 48 -18.52 -10.34 -4.78
CA LYS A 48 -17.41 -11.30 -4.90
C LYS A 48 -16.76 -11.29 -6.28
N VAL A 49 -17.55 -11.10 -7.34
CA VAL A 49 -17.03 -10.98 -8.73
C VAL A 49 -16.17 -9.72 -8.88
N PHE A 50 -16.56 -8.60 -8.27
CA PHE A 50 -15.85 -7.33 -8.44
C PHE A 50 -14.60 -7.21 -7.57
N VAL A 51 -14.67 -7.56 -6.28
CA VAL A 51 -13.61 -7.23 -5.30
C VAL A 51 -13.10 -8.42 -4.48
N GLY A 52 -13.72 -9.61 -4.58
CA GLY A 52 -13.45 -10.71 -3.65
C GLY A 52 -12.54 -11.82 -4.17
N SER A 53 -12.98 -12.51 -5.23
CA SER A 53 -12.35 -13.78 -5.66
C SER A 53 -11.29 -13.57 -6.74
N PRO A 54 -10.18 -14.35 -6.73
CA PRO A 54 -9.24 -14.39 -7.85
C PRO A 54 -9.85 -14.94 -9.14
N CYS A 55 -11.01 -15.60 -9.09
CA CYS A 55 -11.76 -16.04 -10.28
C CYS A 55 -12.64 -14.92 -10.88
N GLY A 56 -12.72 -13.76 -10.23
CA GLY A 56 -13.44 -12.57 -10.71
C GLY A 56 -12.48 -11.46 -11.16
N LEU A 57 -12.97 -10.22 -11.19
CA LEU A 57 -12.16 -9.03 -11.50
C LEU A 57 -11.10 -8.76 -10.42
N ASN A 58 -11.41 -9.09 -9.16
CA ASN A 58 -10.50 -8.93 -8.02
C ASN A 58 -9.89 -7.51 -7.92
N LEU A 59 -10.69 -6.47 -8.20
CA LEU A 59 -10.23 -5.09 -8.36
C LEU A 59 -9.48 -4.57 -7.14
N ARG A 60 -9.87 -5.00 -5.93
CA ARG A 60 -9.17 -4.65 -4.69
C ARG A 60 -7.71 -5.06 -4.78
N ASN A 61 -7.43 -6.33 -5.07
CA ASN A 61 -6.06 -6.83 -5.11
C ASN A 61 -5.30 -6.32 -6.33
N VAL A 62 -5.92 -6.30 -7.51
CA VAL A 62 -5.29 -5.78 -8.73
C VAL A 62 -4.75 -4.36 -8.52
N LEU A 63 -5.53 -3.50 -7.86
CA LEU A 63 -5.14 -2.12 -7.60
C LEU A 63 -4.14 -1.98 -6.45
N TRP A 64 -4.41 -2.57 -5.28
CA TRP A 64 -3.58 -2.40 -4.08
C TRP A 64 -2.21 -3.09 -4.17
N HIS A 65 -2.04 -4.03 -5.10
CA HIS A 65 -0.76 -4.70 -5.37
C HIS A 65 0.01 -4.07 -6.56
N GLY A 66 -0.53 -3.00 -7.16
CA GLY A 66 0.11 -2.25 -8.24
C GLY A 66 0.13 -2.95 -9.61
N PHE A 67 -0.78 -3.89 -9.84
CA PHE A 67 -0.78 -4.65 -11.10
C PHE A 67 -1.37 -3.88 -12.28
N ALA A 68 -2.33 -3.00 -12.03
CA ALA A 68 -2.96 -2.22 -13.09
C ALA A 68 -2.15 -0.98 -13.44
N SER A 69 -1.88 -0.77 -14.73
CA SER A 69 -1.32 0.48 -15.23
C SER A 69 -2.39 1.59 -15.32
N PRO A 70 -1.98 2.86 -15.46
CA PRO A 70 -2.91 3.93 -15.80
C PRO A 70 -3.79 3.54 -16.98
N GLU A 71 -5.08 3.88 -16.88
CA GLU A 71 -6.13 3.61 -17.89
C GLU A 71 -6.46 2.13 -18.15
N GLU A 72 -5.71 1.17 -17.59
CA GLU A 72 -5.97 -0.27 -17.76
C GLU A 72 -7.26 -0.71 -17.08
N VAL A 73 -7.69 0.00 -16.02
CA VAL A 73 -8.99 -0.22 -15.38
C VAL A 73 -10.00 0.76 -15.97
N PRO A 74 -10.97 0.28 -16.78
CA PRO A 74 -12.03 1.10 -17.32
C PRO A 74 -12.77 1.93 -16.25
N PRO A 75 -13.02 3.22 -16.48
CA PRO A 75 -13.74 4.08 -15.54
C PRO A 75 -15.13 3.55 -15.15
N LYS A 76 -15.79 2.81 -16.05
CA LYS A 76 -17.08 2.13 -15.80
C LYS A 76 -17.06 1.21 -14.58
N TYR A 77 -15.91 0.59 -14.25
CA TYR A 77 -15.80 -0.21 -13.03
C TYR A 77 -15.86 0.65 -11.77
N CYS A 78 -15.28 1.85 -11.79
CA CYS A 78 -15.41 2.81 -10.70
C CYS A 78 -16.89 3.25 -10.53
N SER A 79 -17.55 3.62 -11.63
CA SER A 79 -18.97 3.99 -11.63
C SER A 79 -19.86 2.85 -11.10
N MET A 80 -19.60 1.61 -11.53
CA MET A 80 -20.33 0.44 -11.05
C MET A 80 -20.10 0.19 -9.56
N MET A 81 -18.87 0.33 -9.07
CA MET A 81 -18.57 0.19 -7.63
C MET A 81 -19.28 1.26 -6.80
N MET A 82 -19.37 2.50 -7.28
CA MET A 82 -20.15 3.56 -6.62
C MET A 82 -21.64 3.20 -6.57
N LEU A 83 -22.22 2.72 -7.67
CA LEU A 83 -23.62 2.31 -7.74
C LEU A 83 -23.91 1.14 -6.78
N LEU A 84 -23.05 0.12 -6.77
CA LEU A 84 -23.16 -1.02 -5.86
C LEU A 84 -23.09 -0.55 -4.40
N THR A 85 -22.15 0.33 -4.07
CA THR A 85 -22.02 0.88 -2.71
C THR A 85 -23.27 1.64 -2.28
N ALA A 86 -23.82 2.47 -3.16
CA ALA A 86 -25.07 3.20 -2.89
C ALA A 86 -26.26 2.25 -2.70
N GLY A 87 -26.36 1.21 -3.54
CA GLY A 87 -27.40 0.18 -3.44
C GLY A 87 -27.32 -0.61 -2.12
N LEU A 88 -26.12 -0.97 -1.67
CA LEU A 88 -25.90 -1.57 -0.35
C LEU A 88 -26.38 -0.65 0.77
N GLY A 89 -26.10 0.66 0.69
CA GLY A 89 -26.59 1.63 1.66
C GLY A 89 -28.12 1.65 1.78
N GLN A 90 -28.84 1.51 0.64
CA GLN A 90 -30.30 1.41 0.64
C GLN A 90 -30.80 0.13 1.31
N LEU A 91 -30.20 -1.02 0.97
CA LEU A 91 -30.54 -2.32 1.58
C LEU A 91 -30.29 -2.31 3.09
N LEU A 92 -29.14 -1.77 3.52
CA LEU A 92 -28.81 -1.62 4.93
C LEU A 92 -29.84 -0.76 5.66
N LYS A 93 -30.22 0.38 5.08
CA LYS A 93 -31.24 1.26 5.66
C LYS A 93 -32.57 0.52 5.87
N SER A 94 -33.02 -0.23 4.88
CA SER A 94 -34.24 -1.05 5.01
C SER A 94 -34.10 -2.15 6.07
N TYR A 95 -32.94 -2.80 6.16
CA TYR A 95 -32.67 -3.82 7.18
C TYR A 95 -32.74 -3.23 8.59
N LEU A 96 -32.01 -2.14 8.85
CA LEU A 96 -31.98 -1.47 10.16
C LEU A 96 -33.38 -0.96 10.57
N GLN A 97 -34.17 -0.45 9.63
CA GLN A 97 -35.56 -0.03 9.91
C GLN A 97 -36.46 -1.17 10.39
N LYS A 98 -36.27 -2.37 9.82
CA LYS A 98 -37.03 -3.59 10.17
C LYS A 98 -36.56 -4.19 11.49
N THR A 99 -35.25 -4.28 11.70
CA THR A 99 -34.67 -4.96 12.86
C THR A 99 -34.49 -4.05 14.08
N LYS A 100 -34.60 -2.73 13.90
CA LYS A 100 -34.35 -1.71 14.94
C LYS A 100 -32.94 -1.76 15.54
N LEU A 101 -32.00 -2.39 14.83
CA LEU A 101 -30.59 -2.39 15.21
C LEU A 101 -29.96 -1.03 14.90
N THR A 102 -28.90 -0.70 15.63
CA THR A 102 -28.08 0.48 15.41
C THR A 102 -26.73 0.05 14.85
N LEU A 103 -26.31 0.69 13.74
CA LEU A 103 -24.98 0.47 13.19
C LEU A 103 -23.94 1.18 14.05
N ALA A 104 -22.98 0.43 14.59
CA ALA A 104 -21.80 0.98 15.24
C ALA A 104 -20.62 0.95 14.26
N HIS A 105 -19.89 2.06 14.17
CA HIS A 105 -18.68 2.15 13.38
C HIS A 105 -17.48 1.74 14.23
N ARG A 106 -16.62 0.88 13.69
CA ARG A 106 -15.34 0.57 14.34
C ARG A 106 -14.50 1.84 14.43
N SER A 107 -13.63 1.94 15.43
CA SER A 107 -12.66 3.04 15.54
C SER A 107 -11.60 2.94 14.43
N PHE A 108 -11.01 4.07 14.04
CA PHE A 108 -9.80 4.05 13.20
C PHE A 108 -8.60 3.61 14.04
N ILE A 109 -7.64 2.96 13.39
CA ILE A 109 -6.37 2.60 13.99
C ILE A 109 -5.43 3.79 13.87
N THR A 110 -4.81 4.15 14.99
CA THR A 110 -3.62 5.01 15.01
C THR A 110 -2.40 4.09 14.95
N PRO A 111 -1.56 4.14 13.90
CA PRO A 111 -0.38 3.30 13.84
C PRO A 111 0.53 3.62 15.02
N THR A 112 0.88 2.61 15.81
CA THR A 112 1.75 2.73 16.98
C THR A 112 3.22 2.79 16.55
N ASN A 113 4.09 3.39 17.37
CA ASN A 113 5.54 3.44 17.18
C ASN A 113 6.01 4.16 15.90
N LEU A 114 5.19 5.06 15.35
CA LEU A 114 5.55 5.87 14.19
C LEU A 114 6.73 6.81 14.48
N GLU A 115 6.79 7.42 15.66
CA GLU A 115 7.88 8.32 16.06
C GLU A 115 9.23 7.62 16.01
N ASP A 116 9.25 6.37 16.48
CA ASP A 116 10.43 5.53 16.42
C ASP A 116 10.84 5.21 15.01
N LEU A 117 9.95 5.26 14.02
CA LEU A 117 10.26 4.95 12.63
C LEU A 117 10.61 6.19 11.79
N ILE A 118 10.60 7.38 12.38
CA ILE A 118 11.05 8.61 11.73
C ILE A 118 12.58 8.59 11.69
N VAL A 119 13.13 8.43 10.49
CA VAL A 119 14.59 8.42 10.25
C VAL A 119 14.97 9.53 9.28
N PHE A 120 14.18 9.69 8.23
CA PHE A 120 14.41 10.70 7.21
C PHE A 120 13.88 12.07 7.67
N PRO A 121 14.56 13.17 7.31
CA PRO A 121 14.04 14.51 7.52
C PRO A 121 12.82 14.79 6.63
N ASP A 122 12.20 15.94 6.86
CA ASP A 122 11.15 16.45 5.98
C ASP A 122 11.63 16.59 4.54
N VAL A 123 10.79 16.17 3.60
CA VAL A 123 11.09 16.24 2.17
C VAL A 123 11.04 17.69 1.70
N THR A 124 12.20 18.22 1.30
CA THR A 124 12.38 19.61 0.84
C THR A 124 12.05 19.76 -0.64
N TYR A 125 11.95 21.01 -1.12
CA TYR A 125 11.81 21.29 -2.55
C TYR A 125 12.97 20.71 -3.38
N GLU A 126 14.19 20.74 -2.85
CA GLU A 126 15.37 20.17 -3.51
C GLU A 126 15.21 18.65 -3.71
N VAL A 127 14.77 17.93 -2.68
CA VAL A 127 14.50 16.49 -2.75
C VAL A 127 13.37 16.18 -3.73
N LEU A 128 12.30 16.98 -3.75
CA LEU A 128 11.21 16.81 -4.71
C LEU A 128 11.67 17.01 -6.16
N SER A 129 12.52 18.01 -6.42
CA SER A 129 13.09 18.25 -7.75
C SER A 129 13.96 17.07 -8.21
N VAL A 130 14.73 16.48 -7.31
CA VAL A 130 15.53 15.27 -7.61
C VAL A 130 14.61 14.09 -7.89
N LEU A 131 13.54 13.92 -7.13
CA LEU A 131 12.56 12.86 -7.35
C LEU A 131 11.91 12.96 -8.74
N GLU A 132 11.48 14.16 -9.14
CA GLU A 132 10.88 14.40 -10.46
C GLU A 132 11.81 13.99 -11.60
N GLU A 133 13.09 14.33 -11.50
CA GLU A 133 14.07 13.97 -12.52
C GLU A 133 14.37 12.46 -12.49
N ALA A 134 14.66 11.91 -11.30
CA ALA A 134 14.95 10.49 -11.10
C ALA A 134 13.81 9.59 -11.59
N MET A 135 12.55 10.01 -11.44
CA MET A 135 11.39 9.25 -11.90
C MET A 135 11.42 8.93 -13.40
N THR A 136 11.95 9.85 -14.21
CA THR A 136 12.01 9.68 -15.68
C THR A 136 13.24 8.91 -16.14
N LYS A 137 14.24 8.76 -15.28
CA LYS A 137 15.55 8.18 -15.61
C LYS A 137 15.81 6.83 -14.94
N SER A 138 15.12 6.53 -13.84
CA SER A 138 15.33 5.34 -13.05
C SER A 138 14.71 4.10 -13.73
N ALA A 139 15.51 3.04 -13.88
CA ALA A 139 15.03 1.75 -14.39
C ALA A 139 14.11 1.01 -13.40
N PHE A 140 13.97 1.51 -12.17
CA PHE A 140 13.03 1.00 -11.18
C PHE A 140 11.57 1.20 -11.62
N ILE A 141 11.28 2.33 -12.27
CA ILE A 141 9.92 2.70 -12.69
C ILE A 141 9.66 2.16 -14.09
N LEU A 142 8.61 1.35 -14.22
CA LEU A 142 8.08 1.00 -15.53
C LEU A 142 7.51 2.25 -16.19
N LYS A 143 7.93 2.57 -17.43
CA LYS A 143 7.50 3.79 -18.14
C LYS A 143 5.97 3.97 -18.15
N ILE A 144 5.22 2.88 -18.31
CA ILE A 144 3.76 2.90 -18.30
C ILE A 144 3.17 3.33 -16.95
N MET A 145 3.90 3.14 -15.85
CA MET A 145 3.49 3.46 -14.49
C MET A 145 3.87 4.89 -14.04
N LEU A 146 4.68 5.60 -14.83
CA LEU A 146 5.13 6.97 -14.53
C LEU A 146 3.99 7.93 -14.14
N PRO A 147 2.81 7.91 -14.80
CA PRO A 147 1.70 8.80 -14.42
C PRO A 147 1.25 8.66 -12.95
N TYR A 148 1.37 7.47 -12.34
CA TYR A 148 1.01 7.32 -10.93
C TYR A 148 2.01 8.00 -9.99
N TRP A 149 3.28 8.02 -10.34
CA TRP A 149 4.31 8.73 -9.59
C TRP A 149 4.11 10.25 -9.68
N GLU A 150 3.81 10.77 -10.87
CA GLU A 150 3.50 12.19 -11.08
C GLU A 150 2.30 12.62 -10.23
N VAL A 151 1.23 11.81 -10.26
CA VAL A 151 0.06 12.08 -9.42
C VAL A 151 0.41 12.01 -7.94
N ALA A 152 1.24 11.06 -7.49
CA ALA A 152 1.66 10.97 -6.10
C ALA A 152 2.35 12.27 -5.64
N LEU A 153 3.27 12.81 -6.45
CA LEU A 153 3.93 14.08 -6.19
C LEU A 153 2.95 15.26 -6.13
N VAL A 154 2.00 15.34 -7.07
CA VAL A 154 0.95 16.37 -7.04
C VAL A 154 0.12 16.27 -5.75
N LYS A 155 -0.21 15.05 -5.29
CA LYS A 155 -0.94 14.85 -4.02
C LYS A 155 -0.11 15.29 -2.83
N PHE A 156 1.18 14.98 -2.80
CA PHE A 156 2.06 15.47 -1.73
C PHE A 156 2.08 17.01 -1.67
N LYS A 157 2.34 17.67 -2.80
CA LYS A 157 2.38 19.14 -2.90
C LYS A 157 1.05 19.80 -2.54
N SER A 158 -0.07 19.10 -2.75
CA SER A 158 -1.42 19.57 -2.38
C SER A 158 -1.83 19.20 -0.94
N HIS A 159 -0.89 18.78 -0.08
CA HIS A 159 -1.13 18.33 1.29
C HIS A 159 -2.11 17.15 1.41
N ARG A 160 -2.25 16.35 0.33
CA ARG A 160 -3.05 15.12 0.30
C ARG A 160 -2.17 13.91 0.58
N PHE A 161 -1.67 13.84 1.81
CA PHE A 161 -0.65 12.87 2.25
C PHE A 161 -1.09 11.42 2.09
N ALA A 162 -2.31 11.08 2.52
CA ALA A 162 -2.85 9.73 2.36
C ALA A 162 -2.89 9.29 0.88
N ASP A 163 -3.31 10.18 -0.03
CA ASP A 163 -3.39 9.85 -1.45
C ASP A 163 -2.01 9.65 -2.07
N CYS A 164 -1.02 10.43 -1.63
CA CYS A 164 0.39 10.24 -2.01
C CYS A 164 0.90 8.87 -1.53
N ALA A 165 0.75 8.57 -0.24
CA ALA A 165 1.19 7.31 0.36
C ALA A 165 0.55 6.09 -0.32
N ILE A 166 -0.76 6.11 -0.58
CA ILE A 166 -1.47 5.04 -1.30
C ILE A 166 -0.82 4.79 -2.66
N LEU A 167 -0.57 5.83 -3.45
CA LEU A 167 0.05 5.68 -4.77
C LEU A 167 1.48 5.15 -4.62
N LEU A 168 2.32 5.78 -3.79
CA LEU A 168 3.72 5.37 -3.60
C LEU A 168 3.86 3.91 -3.16
N LEU A 169 3.04 3.46 -2.21
CA LEU A 169 3.10 2.07 -1.73
C LEU A 169 2.84 1.07 -2.86
N THR A 170 1.83 1.32 -3.70
CA THR A 170 1.57 0.46 -4.87
C THR A 170 2.69 0.52 -5.91
N GLN A 171 3.29 1.69 -6.08
CA GLN A 171 4.37 1.89 -7.04
C GLN A 171 5.70 1.29 -6.59
N LEU A 172 6.02 1.38 -5.29
CA LEU A 172 7.14 0.69 -4.68
C LEU A 172 6.99 -0.83 -4.84
N GLU A 173 5.81 -1.37 -4.56
CA GLU A 173 5.53 -2.80 -4.75
C GLU A 173 5.75 -3.20 -6.23
N THR A 174 5.25 -2.41 -7.18
CA THR A 174 5.44 -2.64 -8.62
C THR A 174 6.91 -2.62 -9.04
N GLY A 175 7.66 -1.60 -8.62
CA GLY A 175 9.08 -1.48 -8.96
C GLY A 175 9.91 -2.60 -8.32
N LEU A 176 9.64 -2.96 -7.06
CA LEU A 176 10.28 -4.08 -6.40
C LEU A 176 9.99 -5.41 -7.11
N ARG A 177 8.79 -5.63 -7.65
CA ARG A 177 8.50 -6.81 -8.49
C ARG A 177 9.30 -6.81 -9.77
N ASN A 178 9.46 -5.66 -10.42
CA ASN A 178 10.26 -5.53 -11.62
C ASN A 178 11.73 -5.91 -11.36
N VAL A 179 12.31 -5.38 -10.27
CA VAL A 179 13.68 -5.71 -9.84
C VAL A 179 13.78 -7.19 -9.47
N PHE A 180 12.82 -7.71 -8.69
CA PHE A 180 12.76 -9.13 -8.33
C PHE A 180 12.76 -10.04 -9.55
N ALA A 181 11.88 -9.78 -10.52
CA ALA A 181 11.73 -10.60 -11.71
C ALA A 181 12.99 -10.57 -12.58
N THR A 182 13.67 -9.42 -12.63
CA THR A 182 14.93 -9.23 -13.34
C THR A 182 16.06 -10.02 -12.68
N LEU A 183 16.29 -9.80 -11.38
CA LEU A 183 17.40 -10.43 -10.63
C LEU A 183 17.24 -11.95 -10.54
N ASN A 184 16.01 -12.43 -10.33
CA ASN A 184 15.73 -13.86 -10.24
C ASN A 184 15.46 -14.53 -11.61
N ARG A 185 15.60 -13.79 -12.72
CA ARG A 185 15.38 -14.25 -14.11
C ARG A 185 14.04 -14.95 -14.30
N CYS A 186 12.98 -14.39 -13.71
CA CYS A 186 11.64 -14.98 -13.71
C CYS A 186 10.56 -13.97 -14.15
N PRO A 187 10.59 -13.48 -15.41
CA PRO A 187 9.67 -12.45 -15.90
C PRO A 187 8.19 -12.86 -15.78
N LYS A 188 7.89 -14.17 -15.86
CA LYS A 188 6.54 -14.72 -15.71
C LYS A 188 5.96 -14.57 -14.29
N ARG A 189 6.80 -14.30 -13.28
CA ARG A 189 6.39 -14.18 -11.86
C ARG A 189 6.09 -12.74 -11.43
N LEU A 190 6.11 -11.77 -12.34
CA LEU A 190 5.76 -10.38 -12.02
C LEU A 190 4.38 -10.27 -11.33
N LEU A 191 3.42 -11.14 -11.68
CA LEU A 191 2.07 -11.14 -11.10
C LEU A 191 1.91 -12.02 -9.85
N THR A 192 2.90 -12.84 -9.50
CA THR A 192 2.80 -13.86 -8.44
C THR A 192 3.98 -13.79 -7.46
N ALA A 193 4.73 -12.70 -7.45
CA ALA A 193 5.98 -12.61 -6.68
C ALA A 193 5.71 -12.41 -5.18
N GLU A 194 6.26 -13.32 -4.36
CA GLU A 194 6.50 -13.11 -2.93
C GLU A 194 7.83 -12.36 -2.77
N ILE A 195 7.80 -11.06 -3.04
CA ILE A 195 8.98 -10.19 -3.24
C ILE A 195 9.98 -10.26 -2.08
N LEU A 196 9.47 -10.36 -0.85
CA LEU A 196 10.26 -10.28 0.39
C LEU A 196 10.58 -11.65 1.02
N ALA A 197 10.22 -12.76 0.36
CA ALA A 197 10.52 -14.10 0.85
C ALA A 197 12.02 -14.42 0.73
N LYS A 198 12.56 -15.20 1.68
CA LYS A 198 13.98 -15.61 1.68
C LYS A 198 14.30 -16.59 0.54
N HIS A 199 13.36 -17.50 0.26
CA HIS A 199 13.51 -18.52 -0.78
C HIS A 199 12.36 -18.41 -1.78
N LEU A 200 12.64 -18.76 -3.02
CA LEU A 200 11.67 -18.97 -4.08
C LEU A 200 10.99 -20.33 -3.91
N ASN A 201 9.85 -20.52 -4.57
CA ASN A 201 9.09 -21.80 -4.52
C ASN A 201 9.89 -23.02 -5.01
N ASP A 202 10.96 -22.82 -5.79
CA ASP A 202 11.88 -23.88 -6.23
C ASP A 202 13.09 -24.08 -5.29
N GLY A 203 13.04 -23.50 -4.08
CA GLY A 203 14.08 -23.60 -3.05
C GLY A 203 15.29 -22.70 -3.26
N LYS A 204 15.38 -21.99 -4.39
CA LYS A 204 16.49 -21.06 -4.66
C LYS A 204 16.42 -19.82 -3.76
N ILE A 205 17.57 -19.24 -3.47
CA ILE A 205 17.65 -17.99 -2.70
C ILE A 205 17.12 -16.83 -3.55
N ASN A 206 16.23 -16.04 -2.97
CA ASN A 206 15.76 -14.79 -3.57
C ASN A 206 16.92 -13.79 -3.63
N GLN A 207 17.25 -13.30 -4.83
CA GLN A 207 18.36 -12.37 -5.04
C GLN A 207 18.02 -10.92 -4.67
N LEU A 208 16.74 -10.58 -4.54
CA LEU A 208 16.34 -9.20 -4.25
C LEU A 208 16.84 -8.72 -2.87
N PRO A 209 16.65 -9.45 -1.75
CA PRO A 209 17.19 -9.02 -0.46
C PRO A 209 18.71 -8.83 -0.46
N LEU A 210 19.44 -9.73 -1.14
CA LEU A 210 20.90 -9.64 -1.26
C LEU A 210 21.32 -8.40 -2.05
N PHE A 211 20.59 -8.08 -3.13
CA PHE A 211 20.86 -6.90 -3.94
C PHE A 211 20.51 -5.59 -3.22
N LEU A 212 19.36 -5.54 -2.54
CA LEU A 212 18.94 -4.35 -1.81
C LEU A 212 19.81 -4.10 -0.58
N GLY A 213 20.36 -5.15 0.03
CA GLY A 213 21.13 -5.04 1.26
C GLY A 213 20.23 -4.93 2.49
N GLU A 214 20.82 -5.20 3.65
CA GLU A 214 20.13 -5.27 4.94
C GLU A 214 19.40 -3.96 5.30
N PRO A 215 20.00 -2.76 5.22
CA PRO A 215 19.33 -1.52 5.63
C PRO A 215 18.03 -1.23 4.87
N ALA A 216 18.06 -1.39 3.55
CA ALA A 216 16.88 -1.18 2.71
C ALA A 216 15.79 -2.24 2.96
N MET A 217 16.21 -3.48 3.22
CA MET A 217 15.28 -4.57 3.54
C MET A 217 14.62 -4.38 4.91
N GLU A 218 15.37 -3.96 5.91
CA GLU A 218 14.84 -3.66 7.23
C GLU A 218 13.83 -2.51 7.19
N PHE A 219 14.11 -1.44 6.44
CA PHE A 219 13.12 -0.36 6.26
C PHE A 219 11.82 -0.87 5.63
N LEU A 220 11.93 -1.66 4.55
CA LEU A 220 10.78 -2.25 3.88
C LEU A 220 10.00 -3.19 4.80
N TRP A 221 10.69 -4.00 5.60
CA TRP A 221 10.04 -4.89 6.56
C TRP A 221 9.33 -4.12 7.67
N ASP A 222 9.99 -3.15 8.30
CA ASP A 222 9.41 -2.36 9.38
C ASP A 222 8.16 -1.61 8.90
N PHE A 223 8.24 -0.88 7.78
CA PHE A 223 7.13 -0.06 7.29
C PHE A 223 5.98 -0.87 6.69
N LEU A 224 6.25 -2.01 6.04
CA LEU A 224 5.26 -2.69 5.20
C LEU A 224 4.78 -4.04 5.74
N ASN A 225 5.60 -4.77 6.51
CA ASN A 225 5.35 -6.20 6.74
C ASN A 225 5.43 -6.64 8.20
N HIS A 226 6.24 -6.00 9.04
CA HIS A 226 6.46 -6.44 10.41
C HIS A 226 5.15 -6.42 11.21
N GLN A 227 4.83 -7.51 11.90
CA GLN A 227 3.55 -7.65 12.61
C GLN A 227 3.36 -6.57 13.69
N GLU A 228 4.45 -6.24 14.40
CA GLU A 228 4.48 -5.16 15.40
C GLU A 228 4.85 -3.78 14.80
N GLY A 229 5.08 -3.73 13.49
CA GLY A 229 5.32 -2.49 12.75
C GLY A 229 4.00 -1.82 12.33
N PRO A 230 4.07 -0.61 11.76
CA PRO A 230 2.89 0.19 11.46
C PRO A 230 2.04 -0.35 10.30
N ARG A 231 2.53 -1.34 9.54
CA ARG A 231 1.80 -2.05 8.44
C ARG A 231 0.90 -1.13 7.60
N ILE A 232 1.43 0.03 7.25
CA ILE A 232 0.64 1.17 6.77
C ILE A 232 -0.18 0.80 5.54
N ARG A 233 0.42 0.01 4.65
CA ARG A 233 -0.20 -0.47 3.43
C ARG A 233 -1.42 -1.34 3.70
N ASP A 234 -1.32 -2.27 4.64
CA ASP A 234 -2.42 -3.18 4.97
C ASP A 234 -3.57 -2.38 5.57
N HIS A 235 -3.31 -1.56 6.59
CA HIS A 235 -4.35 -0.76 7.23
C HIS A 235 -5.01 0.24 6.27
N LEU A 236 -4.24 0.90 5.38
CA LEU A 236 -4.81 1.74 4.31
C LEU A 236 -5.71 0.93 3.37
N SER A 237 -5.26 -0.27 2.98
CA SER A 237 -6.01 -1.13 2.05
C SER A 237 -7.33 -1.66 2.63
N HIS A 238 -7.40 -1.85 3.95
CA HIS A 238 -8.60 -2.24 4.70
C HIS A 238 -9.48 -1.05 5.12
N GLY A 239 -9.04 0.18 4.86
CA GLY A 239 -9.76 1.39 5.28
C GLY A 239 -9.71 1.61 6.79
N GLU A 240 -8.65 1.13 7.46
CA GLU A 240 -8.50 1.18 8.92
C GLU A 240 -7.91 2.49 9.42
N ILE A 241 -7.33 3.30 8.54
CA ILE A 241 -6.73 4.60 8.87
C ILE A 241 -7.63 5.74 8.36
N ASN A 242 -7.76 6.79 9.16
CA ASN A 242 -8.43 8.01 8.74
C ASN A 242 -7.56 8.75 7.71
N LEU A 243 -8.05 8.84 6.46
CA LEU A 243 -7.31 9.47 5.37
C LEU A 243 -7.16 10.99 5.54
N HIS A 244 -8.04 11.64 6.31
CA HIS A 244 -7.98 13.08 6.55
C HIS A 244 -6.93 13.48 7.59
N GLU A 245 -6.59 12.55 8.49
CA GLU A 245 -5.63 12.75 9.58
C GLU A 245 -4.31 12.00 9.32
N PHE A 246 -4.09 11.57 8.07
CA PHE A 246 -2.91 10.81 7.71
C PHE A 246 -1.63 11.64 7.84
N SER A 247 -0.63 11.11 8.55
CA SER A 247 0.59 11.82 8.90
C SER A 247 1.42 12.26 7.68
N LYS A 248 1.84 13.53 7.72
CA LYS A 248 2.81 14.09 6.77
C LYS A 248 4.15 13.37 6.90
N GLU A 249 4.59 13.13 8.13
CA GLU A 249 5.85 12.52 8.52
C GLU A 249 5.96 11.12 7.93
N THR A 250 4.90 10.32 8.03
CA THR A 250 4.81 9.00 7.41
C THR A 250 5.00 9.07 5.89
N THR A 251 4.37 10.06 5.25
CA THR A 251 4.49 10.27 3.80
C THR A 251 5.89 10.75 3.42
N ASN A 252 6.54 11.57 4.26
CA ASN A 252 7.93 11.98 4.10
C ASN A 252 8.87 10.78 4.14
N GLN A 253 8.69 9.85 5.09
CA GLN A 253 9.52 8.64 5.16
C GLN A 253 9.41 7.81 3.87
N LEU A 254 8.19 7.59 3.37
CA LEU A 254 7.95 6.85 2.13
C LEU A 254 8.56 7.55 0.91
N LEU A 255 8.42 8.87 0.80
CA LEU A 255 8.99 9.65 -0.30
C LEU A 255 10.52 9.66 -0.25
N ALA A 256 11.11 9.95 0.91
CA ALA A 256 12.55 9.98 1.09
C ALA A 256 13.18 8.62 0.74
N PHE A 257 12.61 7.53 1.25
CA PHE A 257 13.05 6.19 0.89
C PHE A 257 12.86 5.89 -0.60
N SER A 258 11.76 6.34 -1.20
CA SER A 258 11.53 6.20 -2.64
C SER A 258 12.61 6.92 -3.45
N VAL A 259 13.03 8.13 -3.06
CA VAL A 259 14.14 8.84 -3.70
C VAL A 259 15.41 8.00 -3.66
N VAL A 260 15.81 7.56 -2.48
CA VAL A 260 17.02 6.73 -2.32
C VAL A 260 16.95 5.49 -3.19
N LEU A 261 15.80 4.80 -3.18
CA LEU A 261 15.62 3.59 -3.98
C LEU A 261 15.72 3.87 -5.47
N LEU A 262 15.07 4.92 -5.98
CA LEU A 262 15.13 5.29 -7.40
C LEU A 262 16.54 5.64 -7.86
N LEU A 263 17.31 6.35 -7.02
CA LEU A 263 18.69 6.73 -7.28
C LEU A 263 19.63 5.53 -7.45
N ARG A 264 19.29 4.37 -6.89
CA ARG A 264 20.07 3.13 -7.12
C ARG A 264 19.93 2.57 -8.54
N PHE A 265 18.96 3.08 -9.31
CA PHE A 265 18.66 2.59 -10.66
C PHE A 265 18.73 3.72 -11.71
N VAL A 266 19.37 4.85 -11.40
CA VAL A 266 19.76 5.85 -12.41
C VAL A 266 21.19 5.61 -12.88
N ASP A 267 21.59 6.27 -13.97
CA ASP A 267 22.97 6.27 -14.47
C ASP A 267 23.96 6.82 -13.44
N GLU A 268 25.18 6.26 -13.39
CA GLU A 268 26.21 6.65 -12.41
C GLU A 268 26.59 8.14 -12.48
N GLY A 269 26.65 8.71 -13.69
CA GLY A 269 26.96 10.13 -13.87
C GLY A 269 25.82 11.03 -13.39
N LEU A 270 24.57 10.58 -13.51
CA LEU A 270 23.43 11.31 -12.94
C LEU A 270 23.37 11.17 -11.41
N LEU A 271 23.69 9.98 -10.89
CA LEU A 271 23.78 9.75 -9.44
C LEU A 271 24.83 10.64 -8.79
N SER A 272 26.02 10.81 -9.41
CA SER A 272 27.06 11.69 -8.87
C SER A 272 26.58 13.14 -8.77
N VAL A 273 25.88 13.64 -9.79
CA VAL A 273 25.30 15.00 -9.77
C VAL A 273 24.27 15.16 -8.65
N PHE A 274 23.42 14.14 -8.43
CA PHE A 274 22.46 14.21 -7.32
C PHE A 274 23.11 14.13 -5.95
N LYS A 275 24.21 13.39 -5.79
CA LYS A 275 24.96 13.28 -4.53
C LYS A 275 25.65 14.59 -4.12
N GLU A 276 25.90 15.52 -5.04
CA GLU A 276 26.42 16.86 -4.69
C GLU A 276 25.43 17.69 -3.86
N LYS A 277 24.14 17.34 -3.90
CA LYS A 277 23.10 17.99 -3.10
C LYS A 277 23.11 17.41 -1.69
N ALA A 278 23.46 18.25 -0.70
CA ALA A 278 23.59 17.83 0.70
C ALA A 278 22.32 17.14 1.25
N SER A 279 21.13 17.57 0.83
CA SER A 279 19.88 16.92 1.24
C SER A 279 19.78 15.47 0.72
N VAL A 280 20.21 15.21 -0.51
CA VAL A 280 20.21 13.87 -1.11
C VAL A 280 21.28 12.97 -0.49
N GLU A 281 22.48 13.50 -0.29
CA GLU A 281 23.57 12.78 0.38
C GLU A 281 23.15 12.33 1.78
N LEU A 282 22.48 13.21 2.54
CA LEU A 282 21.92 12.89 3.84
C LEU A 282 20.89 11.75 3.75
N LEU A 283 19.97 11.78 2.78
CA LEU A 283 18.99 10.70 2.62
C LEU A 283 19.66 9.35 2.33
N ILE A 284 20.68 9.34 1.46
CA ILE A 284 21.43 8.12 1.13
C ILE A 284 22.14 7.59 2.38
N SER A 285 22.84 8.44 3.11
CA SER A 285 23.56 8.07 4.34
C SER A 285 22.61 7.50 5.40
N LEU A 286 21.44 8.13 5.62
CA LEU A 286 20.44 7.64 6.57
C LEU A 286 19.84 6.30 6.15
N ALA A 287 19.65 6.07 4.85
CA ALA A 287 19.13 4.81 4.34
C ALA A 287 20.17 3.69 4.43
N GLU A 288 21.45 3.97 4.17
CA GLU A 288 22.56 3.02 4.31
C GLU A 288 22.85 2.66 5.78
N GLY A 289 22.60 3.60 6.69
CA GLY A 289 22.73 3.40 8.14
C GLY A 289 21.45 2.91 8.83
N TYR A 290 20.39 2.60 8.09
CA TYR A 290 19.13 2.16 8.69
C TYR A 290 19.30 0.80 9.37
N SER A 291 18.80 0.70 10.59
CA SER A 291 18.65 -0.55 11.32
C SER A 291 17.21 -0.75 11.77
N SER A 292 16.67 -1.97 11.76
CA SER A 292 15.30 -2.25 12.20
C SER A 292 15.03 -1.68 13.60
N ARG A 293 13.93 -0.96 13.70
CA ARG A 293 13.42 -0.34 14.94
C ARG A 293 12.22 -1.11 15.50
N CYS A 294 11.66 -2.03 14.71
CA CYS A 294 10.66 -2.99 15.16
C CYS A 294 11.27 -4.28 15.74
N HIS A 295 12.55 -4.58 15.49
CA HIS A 295 13.18 -5.80 16.01
C HIS A 295 13.27 -5.81 17.54
N PRO A 296 13.01 -6.96 18.22
CA PRO A 296 13.05 -7.06 19.68
C PRO A 296 14.36 -6.57 20.31
N VAL A 297 15.50 -6.75 19.63
CA VAL A 297 16.81 -6.26 20.10
C VAL A 297 16.85 -4.73 20.18
N PHE A 298 16.20 -4.01 19.26
CA PHE A 298 16.10 -2.56 19.35
C PHE A 298 15.21 -2.13 20.52
N GLN A 299 14.08 -2.81 20.71
CA GLN A 299 13.16 -2.56 21.82
C GLN A 299 13.81 -2.83 23.19
N LEU A 300 14.66 -3.86 23.29
CA LEU A 300 15.42 -4.16 24.50
C LEU A 300 16.51 -3.12 24.80
N LYS A 301 17.11 -2.48 23.78
CA LYS A 301 18.11 -1.40 23.98
C LYS A 301 17.50 -0.09 24.49
N LYS A 302 16.18 0.05 24.46
CA LYS A 302 15.46 1.23 24.95
C LYS A 302 15.06 1.15 26.42
N GLN A 303 15.07 -0.04 27.02
CA GLN A 303 14.76 -0.27 28.44
C GLN A 303 15.98 -0.02 29.31
#